data_AF-A0A1H9PH66-F1
#
_entry.id   AF-A0A1H9PH66-F1
#
_cell.length_a   1.000
_cell.length_b   1.000
_cell.length_c   1.000
_cell.angle_alpha   90.00
_cell.angle_beta   90.00
_cell.angle_gamma   90.00
#
_symmetry.space_group_name_H-M   'P 1'
#
loop_
_entity.id
_entity.type
_entity.pdbx_description
1 polymer ?
#
loop_
_entity_poly.entity_id
_entity_poly.type
_entity_poly.pdbx_seq_one_letter_code
_entity_poly.pdbx_strand_id
1 'polypeptide(L)'
;MLKTLDLNQVMVLDIETVPQYPHYSELPAHLQYLWEQKTHHQRKEDQDPDEFYERAGIFAEFGKVICISLGIFNIHNGTNELRVKSFAGHDEREILQQFQALMNKQSPSLCFCAHNGKEFDFPTFVADY
;
A
#
# COMPACT_ATOMS: atom_id res chain seq x y z
N MET A 1 2.43 -12.58 -23.21
CA MET A 1 2.88 -11.51 -22.29
C MET A 1 3.59 -12.07 -21.06
N LEU A 2 2.96 -12.93 -20.23
CA LEU A 2 3.62 -13.50 -19.05
C LEU A 2 4.75 -14.52 -19.34
N LYS A 3 4.65 -15.29 -20.43
CA LYS A 3 5.66 -16.33 -20.79
C LYS A 3 7.03 -15.77 -21.20
N THR A 4 7.12 -14.49 -21.50
CA THR A 4 8.34 -13.81 -21.96
C THR A 4 8.85 -12.80 -20.93
N LEU A 5 8.28 -12.79 -19.73
CA LEU A 5 8.65 -11.88 -18.67
C LEU A 5 9.96 -12.36 -18.03
N ASP A 6 10.99 -11.51 -18.06
CA ASP A 6 12.21 -11.75 -17.30
C ASP A 6 11.93 -11.49 -15.82
N LEU A 7 11.85 -12.56 -15.02
CA LEU A 7 11.58 -12.46 -13.58
C LEU A 7 12.65 -11.66 -12.84
N ASN A 8 13.89 -11.57 -13.35
CA ASN A 8 14.92 -10.73 -12.74
C ASN A 8 14.61 -9.23 -12.87
N GLN A 9 13.66 -8.84 -13.72
CA GLN A 9 13.16 -7.47 -13.88
C GLN A 9 11.82 -7.26 -13.17
N VAL A 10 11.36 -8.19 -12.34
CA VAL A 10 10.09 -8.09 -11.61
C VAL A 10 10.36 -7.97 -10.13
N MET A 11 9.76 -6.96 -9.51
CA MET A 11 9.61 -6.86 -8.06
C MET A 11 8.14 -7.02 -7.70
N VAL A 12 7.85 -8.05 -6.93
CA VAL A 12 6.52 -8.23 -6.34
C VAL A 12 6.42 -7.39 -5.08
N LEU A 13 5.28 -6.74 -4.86
CA LEU A 13 5.02 -5.82 -3.76
C LEU A 13 3.67 -6.14 -3.13
N ASP A 14 3.61 -5.96 -1.82
CA ASP A 14 2.38 -6.02 -1.02
C ASP A 14 2.48 -5.03 0.16
N ILE A 15 1.37 -4.38 0.52
CA ILE A 15 1.29 -3.36 1.56
C ILE A 15 0.15 -3.68 2.52
N GLU A 16 0.42 -3.55 3.81
CA GLU A 16 -0.59 -3.66 4.87
C GLU A 16 -0.79 -2.31 5.56
N THR A 17 -2.06 -1.99 5.78
CA THR A 17 -2.50 -0.72 6.34
C THR A 17 -3.47 -0.91 7.50
N VAL A 18 -3.56 0.09 8.35
CA VAL A 18 -4.58 0.25 9.40
C VAL A 18 -5.27 1.60 9.22
N PRO A 19 -6.43 1.88 9.82
CA PRO A 19 -6.96 3.23 9.88
C PRO A 19 -5.93 4.25 10.41
N GLN A 20 -5.85 5.43 9.81
CA GLN A 20 -4.95 6.51 10.29
C GLN A 20 -5.31 6.98 11.71
N TYR A 21 -6.60 6.95 12.03
CA TYR A 21 -7.14 7.28 13.35
C TYR A 21 -7.92 6.08 13.89
N PRO A 22 -7.91 5.81 15.22
CA PRO A 22 -8.68 4.71 15.78
C PRO A 22 -10.19 4.86 15.59
N HIS A 23 -10.70 6.09 15.66
CA HIS A 23 -12.12 6.40 15.56
C HIS A 23 -12.40 7.49 14.52
N TYR A 24 -13.57 7.42 13.87
CA TYR A 24 -14.02 8.42 12.90
C TYR A 24 -14.07 9.82 13.49
N SER A 25 -14.47 9.93 14.77
CA SER A 25 -14.54 11.19 15.51
C SER A 25 -13.18 11.88 15.71
N GLU A 26 -12.08 11.14 15.58
CA GLU A 26 -10.72 11.67 15.67
C GLU A 26 -10.19 12.16 14.31
N LEU A 27 -10.88 11.84 13.20
CA LEU A 27 -10.53 12.40 11.90
C LEU A 27 -10.64 13.93 11.92
N PRO A 28 -9.69 14.65 11.30
CA PRO A 28 -9.87 16.05 10.93
C PRO A 28 -11.17 16.25 10.13
N ALA A 29 -11.86 17.37 10.36
CA ALA A 29 -13.16 17.67 9.74
C ALA A 29 -13.17 17.55 8.20
N HIS A 30 -12.06 17.89 7.54
CA HIS A 30 -11.94 17.74 6.08
C HIS A 30 -11.88 16.26 5.67
N LEU A 31 -11.22 15.38 6.44
CA LEU A 31 -11.20 13.94 6.18
C LEU A 31 -12.54 13.28 6.49
N GLN A 32 -13.26 13.74 7.53
CA GLN A 32 -14.63 13.27 7.80
C GLN A 32 -15.53 13.52 6.59
N TYR A 33 -15.50 14.75 6.05
CA TYR A 33 -16.25 15.11 4.84
C TYR A 33 -15.86 14.24 3.63
N LEU A 34 -14.55 14.05 3.39
CA LEU A 34 -14.08 13.21 2.28
C LEU A 34 -14.47 11.74 2.46
N TRP A 35 -14.42 11.22 3.69
CA TRP A 35 -14.85 9.86 4.01
C TRP A 35 -16.33 9.66 3.73
N GLU A 36 -17.16 10.59 4.19
CA GLU A 36 -18.61 10.55 3.99
C GLU A 36 -18.97 10.50 2.49
N GLN A 37 -18.34 11.38 1.70
CA GLN A 37 -18.54 11.46 0.24
C GLN A 37 -18.03 10.21 -0.47
N LYS A 38 -16.81 9.76 -0.14
CA LYS A 38 -16.17 8.60 -0.81
C LYS A 38 -16.93 7.30 -0.56
N THR A 39 -17.46 7.12 0.64
CA THR A 39 -18.12 5.88 1.06
C THR A 39 -19.62 5.87 0.83
N HIS A 40 -20.24 7.01 0.48
CA HIS A 40 -21.68 7.17 0.32
C HIS A 40 -22.35 6.03 -0.47
N HIS A 41 -21.79 5.65 -1.62
CA HIS A 41 -22.35 4.60 -2.48
C HIS A 41 -22.04 3.16 -2.03
N GLN A 42 -21.15 2.98 -1.04
CA GLN A 42 -20.77 1.67 -0.51
C GLN A 42 -21.47 1.35 0.81
N ARG A 43 -21.93 2.38 1.52
CA ARG A 43 -22.72 2.26 2.74
C ARG A 43 -24.13 1.79 2.40
N LYS A 44 -24.76 1.08 3.34
CA LYS A 44 -26.21 0.84 3.29
C LYS A 44 -26.95 2.15 3.51
N GLU A 45 -28.20 2.27 3.05
CA GLU A 45 -28.99 3.51 3.17
C GLU A 45 -29.05 4.06 4.61
N ASP A 46 -29.07 3.17 5.61
CA ASP A 46 -29.15 3.54 7.03
C ASP A 46 -27.80 3.45 7.78
N GLN A 47 -26.68 3.25 7.09
CA GLN A 47 -25.38 3.09 7.74
C GLN A 47 -24.64 4.42 7.89
N ASP A 48 -24.29 4.75 9.13
CA ASP A 48 -23.56 5.97 9.46
C ASP A 48 -22.10 5.91 8.95
N PRO A 49 -21.47 7.04 8.55
CA PRO A 49 -20.06 7.07 8.19
C PRO A 49 -19.12 6.52 9.27
N ASP A 50 -19.43 6.75 10.56
CA ASP A 50 -18.65 6.25 11.70
C ASP A 50 -18.72 4.73 11.79
N GLU A 51 -19.93 4.15 11.65
CA GLU A 51 -20.13 2.70 11.64
C GLU A 51 -19.39 2.00 10.49
N PHE A 52 -19.18 2.69 9.36
CA PHE A 52 -18.42 2.15 8.23
C PHE A 52 -16.90 2.33 8.38
N TYR A 53 -16.43 3.14 9.33
CA TYR A 53 -15.04 3.55 9.48
C TYR A 53 -14.07 2.41 9.86
N GLU A 54 -14.59 1.27 10.34
CA GLU A 54 -13.80 0.04 10.54
C GLU A 54 -13.04 -0.39 9.26
N ARG A 55 -13.52 0.03 8.09
CA ARG A 55 -12.95 -0.25 6.77
C ARG A 55 -11.95 0.80 6.30
N ALA A 56 -11.62 1.82 7.09
CA ALA A 56 -10.76 2.92 6.64
C ALA A 56 -9.38 2.46 6.14
N GLY A 57 -8.83 1.40 6.73
CA GLY A 57 -7.55 0.83 6.31
C GLY A 57 -7.51 0.39 4.84
N ILE A 58 -8.63 -0.04 4.25
CA ILE A 58 -8.64 -0.50 2.85
C ILE A 58 -8.71 0.64 1.81
N PHE A 59 -8.65 1.90 2.24
CA PHE A 59 -8.58 3.07 1.36
C PHE A 59 -7.24 3.78 1.57
N ALA A 60 -6.48 3.99 0.50
CA ALA A 60 -5.13 4.58 0.58
C ALA A 60 -5.12 5.94 1.30
N GLU A 61 -6.16 6.76 1.14
CA GLU A 61 -6.25 8.10 1.72
C GLU A 61 -6.68 8.13 3.20
N PHE A 62 -7.18 7.01 3.74
CA PHE A 62 -7.64 6.87 5.13
C PHE A 62 -6.88 5.79 5.91
N GLY A 63 -6.00 5.07 5.20
CA GLY A 63 -5.09 4.09 5.74
C GLY A 63 -3.73 4.68 6.10
N LYS A 64 -3.08 4.03 7.06
CA LYS A 64 -1.70 4.23 7.49
C LYS A 64 -0.94 2.95 7.24
N VAL A 65 0.17 3.02 6.54
CA VAL A 65 1.08 1.91 6.27
C VAL A 65 1.72 1.43 7.56
N ILE A 66 1.61 0.12 7.80
CA ILE A 66 2.27 -0.57 8.91
C ILE A 66 3.27 -1.63 8.43
N CYS A 67 3.15 -2.06 7.17
CA CYS A 67 4.08 -2.99 6.56
C CYS A 67 4.17 -2.78 5.06
N ILE A 68 5.38 -2.86 4.51
CA ILE A 68 5.64 -3.00 3.08
C ILE A 68 6.53 -4.22 2.90
N SER A 69 6.08 -5.19 2.11
CA SER A 69 6.88 -6.36 1.72
C SER A 69 7.15 -6.36 0.23
N LEU A 70 8.39 -6.68 -0.13
CA LEU A 70 8.80 -6.80 -1.53
C LEU A 70 9.66 -8.03 -1.76
N GLY A 71 9.49 -8.64 -2.93
CA GLY A 71 10.25 -9.79 -3.38
C GLY A 71 10.91 -9.51 -4.72
N ILE A 72 12.18 -9.86 -4.85
CA ILE A 72 12.90 -9.88 -6.13
C ILE A 72 13.34 -11.29 -6.46
N PHE A 73 13.15 -11.69 -7.72
CA PHE A 73 13.67 -12.95 -8.20
C PHE A 73 15.14 -12.79 -8.56
N ASN A 74 15.93 -13.79 -8.19
CA ASN A 74 17.30 -13.94 -8.65
C ASN A 74 17.45 -15.33 -9.28
N ILE A 75 17.66 -15.35 -10.60
CA ILE A 75 17.85 -16.59 -11.34
C ILE A 75 19.33 -16.78 -11.61
N HIS A 76 19.98 -17.65 -10.83
CA HIS A 76 21.37 -18.05 -11.05
C HIS A 76 21.47 -19.57 -11.25
N ASN A 77 22.22 -20.00 -12.27
CA ASN A 77 22.49 -21.41 -12.57
C ASN A 77 21.22 -22.30 -12.66
N GLY A 78 20.12 -21.75 -13.17
CA GLY A 78 18.83 -22.47 -13.29
C GLY A 78 18.08 -22.66 -11.97
N THR A 79 18.55 -22.06 -10.87
CA THR A 79 17.85 -22.03 -9.58
C THR A 79 17.15 -20.68 -9.43
N ASN A 80 15.85 -20.71 -9.15
CA ASN A 80 15.07 -19.51 -8.87
C ASN A 80 15.09 -19.24 -7.37
N GLU A 81 15.70 -18.14 -6.96
CA GLU A 81 15.65 -17.65 -5.59
C GLU A 81 14.70 -16.45 -5.50
N LEU A 82 13.87 -16.39 -4.47
CA LEU A 82 13.07 -15.21 -4.14
C LEU A 82 13.66 -14.58 -2.89
N ARG A 83 14.20 -13.37 -3.03
CA ARG A 83 14.69 -12.58 -1.89
C ARG A 83 13.60 -11.64 -1.44
N VAL A 84 13.11 -11.84 -0.22
CA VAL A 84 12.06 -11.03 0.37
C VAL A 84 12.66 -10.06 1.39
N LYS A 85 12.16 -8.83 1.38
CA LYS A 85 12.42 -7.85 2.43
C LYS A 85 11.11 -7.21 2.86
N SER A 86 10.94 -7.06 4.16
CA SER A 86 9.79 -6.37 4.75
C SER A 86 10.27 -5.19 5.60
N PHE A 87 9.51 -4.10 5.56
CA PHE A 87 9.63 -2.95 6.43
C PHE A 87 8.34 -2.87 7.24
N ALA A 88 8.42 -2.90 8.56
CA ALA A 88 7.24 -2.85 9.41
C ALA A 88 7.51 -2.05 10.68
N GLY A 89 6.48 -1.41 11.21
CA GLY A 89 6.62 -0.54 12.38
C GLY A 89 5.37 0.29 12.66
N HIS A 90 5.46 1.13 13.70
CA HIS A 90 4.39 2.04 14.08
C HIS A 90 4.54 3.43 13.46
N ASP A 91 5.75 3.81 13.04
CA ASP A 91 6.01 5.07 12.35
C ASP A 91 6.01 4.83 10.84
N GLU A 92 4.95 5.28 10.19
CA GLU A 92 4.77 5.19 8.74
C GLU A 92 5.86 5.94 7.98
N ARG A 93 6.29 7.10 8.49
CA ARG A 93 7.32 7.91 7.85
C ARG A 93 8.64 7.13 7.80
N GLU A 94 8.99 6.45 8.89
CA GLU A 94 10.19 5.61 8.92
C GLU A 94 10.10 4.45 7.92
N ILE A 95 8.95 3.78 7.82
CA ILE A 95 8.72 2.69 6.86
C ILE A 95 8.88 3.20 5.43
N LEU A 96 8.20 4.30 5.08
CA LEU A 96 8.24 4.90 3.75
C LEU A 96 9.65 5.39 3.38
N GLN A 97 10.38 5.98 4.32
CA GLN A 97 11.77 6.39 4.11
C GLN A 97 12.71 5.20 3.86
N GLN A 98 12.56 4.11 4.61
CA GLN A 98 13.35 2.90 4.40
C GLN A 98 13.05 2.24 3.06
N PHE A 99 11.77 2.21 2.66
CA PHE A 99 11.33 1.75 1.36
C PHE A 99 11.91 2.62 0.23
N GLN A 100 11.77 3.95 0.33
CA GLN A 100 12.32 4.90 -0.64
C GLN A 100 13.85 4.74 -0.78
N ALA A 101 14.58 4.61 0.34
CA ALA A 101 16.02 4.41 0.33
C ALA A 101 16.44 3.09 -0.35
N LEU A 102 15.60 2.05 -0.31
CA LEU A 102 15.82 0.82 -1.07
C LEU A 102 15.51 1.02 -2.55
N MET A 103 14.39 1.67 -2.89
CA MET A 103 13.96 1.91 -4.27
C MET A 103 14.98 2.76 -5.04
N ASN A 104 15.57 3.77 -4.39
CA ASN A 104 16.63 4.60 -4.97
C ASN A 104 17.90 3.83 -5.36
N LYS A 105 18.06 2.58 -4.88
CA LYS A 105 19.19 1.70 -5.24
C LYS A 105 18.84 0.70 -6.35
N GLN A 106 17.58 0.62 -6.76
CA GLN A 106 17.13 -0.32 -7.78
C GLN A 106 17.28 0.26 -9.19
N SER A 107 17.33 -0.63 -10.19
CA SER A 107 17.35 -0.22 -11.59
C SER A 107 16.02 0.45 -11.97
N PRO A 108 16.03 1.56 -12.76
CA PRO A 108 14.82 2.13 -13.34
C PRO A 108 14.07 1.18 -14.28
N SER A 109 14.70 0.10 -14.74
CA SER A 109 14.09 -0.93 -15.60
C SER A 109 13.23 -1.94 -14.84
N LEU A 110 13.24 -1.89 -13.50
CA LEU A 110 12.51 -2.82 -12.65
C LEU A 110 10.99 -2.55 -12.74
N CYS A 111 10.22 -3.59 -13.02
CA CYS A 111 8.76 -3.53 -13.08
C CYS A 111 8.15 -3.95 -11.75
N PHE A 112 7.23 -3.13 -11.21
CA PHE A 112 6.43 -3.51 -10.05
C PHE A 112 5.24 -4.39 -10.44
N CYS A 113 5.03 -5.42 -9.64
CA CYS A 113 3.89 -6.32 -9.73
C CYS A 113 3.20 -6.38 -8.37
N ALA A 114 1.97 -5.90 -8.31
CA ALA A 114 1.16 -5.90 -7.10
C ALA A 114 -0.27 -6.29 -7.45
N HIS A 115 -0.99 -6.88 -6.50
CA HIS A 115 -2.41 -7.16 -6.67
C HIS A 115 -3.20 -5.86 -6.48
N ASN A 116 -3.85 -5.37 -7.53
CA ASN A 116 -4.57 -4.09 -7.52
C ASN A 116 -3.70 -2.85 -7.18
N GLY A 117 -2.39 -2.92 -7.40
CA GLY A 117 -1.47 -1.87 -6.95
C GLY A 117 -1.71 -0.48 -7.53
N LYS A 118 -2.33 -0.36 -8.70
CA LYS A 118 -2.70 0.95 -9.27
C LYS A 118 -3.79 1.67 -8.47
N GLU A 119 -4.71 0.92 -7.87
CA GLU A 119 -5.86 1.48 -7.16
C GLU A 119 -5.59 1.61 -5.66
N PHE A 120 -4.55 0.96 -5.12
CA PHE A 120 -4.28 0.93 -3.68
C PHE A 120 -2.80 1.16 -3.31
N ASP A 121 -1.90 0.24 -3.67
CA ASP A 121 -0.51 0.28 -3.23
C ASP A 121 0.22 1.57 -3.65
N PHE A 122 0.11 1.94 -4.93
CA PHE A 122 0.80 3.11 -5.47
C PHE A 122 0.21 4.44 -5.00
N PRO A 123 -1.13 4.62 -4.92
CA PRO A 123 -1.72 5.78 -4.26
C PRO A 123 -1.20 6.01 -2.84
N THR A 124 -0.96 4.94 -2.07
CA THR A 124 -0.44 5.03 -0.70
C THR A 124 0.96 5.67 -0.63
N PHE A 125 1.79 5.52 -1.67
CA PHE A 125 3.13 6.12 -1.72
C PHE A 125 3.15 7.61 -2.07
N VAL A 126 2.03 8.14 -2.59
CA VAL A 126 1.93 9.51 -3.13
C VAL A 126 1.05 10.39 -2.24
N ALA A 127 0.42 9.83 -1.20
CA ALA A 127 -0.29 10.61 -0.20
C ALA A 127 0.70 11.61 0.44
N ASP A 128 0.41 12.90 0.33
CA ASP A 128 1.30 13.99 0.75
C ASP A 128 1.59 13.91 2.27
N TYR A 129 2.87 13.72 2.63
CA TYR A 129 3.42 13.87 3.99
C TYR A 129 4.39 15.05 4.08
#